data_AF-A0A702RAD2-F1
#
_entry.id   AF-A0A702RAD2-F1
#
_cell.length_a   1.000
_cell.length_b   1.000
_cell.length_c   1.000
_cell.angle_alpha   90.00
_cell.angle_beta   90.00
_cell.angle_gamma   90.00
#
_symmetry.space_group_name_H-M   'P 1'
#
loop_
_entity.id
_entity.type
_entity.pdbx_description
1 polymer ?
#
loop_
_entity_poly.entity_id
_entity_poly.type
_entity_poly.pdbx_seq_one_letter_code
_entity_poly.pdbx_strand_id
1 'polypeptide(L)'
;MMPEYGHALLCLALGVALLLSVYPLWGVARGDARMMASAGVFAWLLFICVAGAFFVLVHAFVVNDFTVAYVAGNSNTQLPVWYRVAATWGAHEGSLLLWVLLMSGWTLAVAVFSRQVPADIVARVLAVMGMVCAGFLAFILFTSGPFARTLPAFPVEGRDLNPLLQDPGLIFHPPLLYMGYVGFSVAFAFAIAALLSGRLDSAFTRFARPWTLAAWVFLTLGIVLGSAWAYYELGWGGWWFWDPVENASFMPWLAGTALLHSLAVTEQRAGFKAWTLLLSICAFSLCLLG
;
A
#
# COMPACT_ATOMS: atom_id res chain seq x y z
N MET A 1 10.52 -19.46 15.95
CA MET A 1 9.07 -19.53 16.27
C MET A 1 8.36 -18.22 15.97
N MET A 2 8.92 -17.05 16.33
CA MET A 2 8.31 -15.76 15.94
C MET A 2 8.12 -15.61 14.41
N PRO A 3 9.12 -15.89 13.55
CA PRO A 3 8.96 -15.76 12.10
C PRO A 3 7.87 -16.67 11.50
N GLU A 4 7.66 -17.85 12.07
CA GLU A 4 6.61 -18.77 11.67
C GLU A 4 5.21 -18.19 11.95
N TYR A 5 5.02 -17.46 13.05
CA TYR A 5 3.78 -16.71 13.29
C TYR A 5 3.58 -15.59 12.28
N GLY A 6 4.64 -14.85 11.93
CA GLY A 6 4.58 -13.82 10.89
C GLY A 6 4.13 -14.39 9.55
N HIS A 7 4.69 -15.53 9.14
CA HIS A 7 4.28 -16.23 7.92
C HIS A 7 2.83 -16.73 7.99
N ALA A 8 2.42 -17.35 9.11
CA ALA A 8 1.04 -17.80 9.31
C ALA A 8 0.02 -16.65 9.24
N LEU A 9 0.36 -15.49 9.79
CA LEU A 9 -0.45 -14.27 9.71
C LEU A 9 -0.60 -13.78 8.26
N LEU A 10 0.45 -13.88 7.43
CA LEU A 10 0.35 -13.55 5.99
C LEU A 10 -0.55 -14.54 5.23
N CYS A 11 -0.46 -15.83 5.52
CA CYS A 11 -1.37 -16.84 4.96
C CYS A 11 -2.83 -16.57 5.35
N LEU A 12 -3.07 -16.22 6.62
CA LEU A 12 -4.40 -15.83 7.09
C LEU A 12 -4.87 -14.54 6.41
N ALA A 13 -4.00 -13.54 6.29
CA ALA A 13 -4.28 -12.29 5.60
C ALA A 13 -4.70 -12.54 4.14
N LEU A 14 -4.02 -13.46 3.43
CA LEU A 14 -4.41 -13.84 2.07
C LEU A 14 -5.82 -14.46 2.04
N GLY A 15 -6.12 -15.39 2.94
CA GLY A 15 -7.46 -15.96 3.06
C GLY A 15 -8.53 -14.91 3.33
N VAL A 16 -8.26 -13.96 4.23
CA VAL A 16 -9.17 -12.84 4.53
C VAL A 16 -9.31 -11.89 3.33
N ALA A 17 -8.23 -11.59 2.61
CA ALA A 17 -8.27 -10.75 1.42
C ALA A 17 -9.15 -11.38 0.32
N LEU A 18 -9.03 -12.69 0.10
CA LEU A 18 -9.89 -13.43 -0.85
C LEU A 18 -11.36 -13.42 -0.42
N LEU A 19 -11.65 -13.59 0.88
CA LEU A 19 -13.01 -13.47 1.40
C LEU A 19 -13.56 -12.05 1.22
N LEU A 20 -12.74 -11.03 1.50
CA LEU A 20 -13.08 -9.62 1.28
C LEU A 20 -13.38 -9.34 -0.20
N SER A 21 -12.65 -9.96 -1.13
CA SER A 21 -12.85 -9.82 -2.56
C SER A 21 -14.17 -10.39 -3.07
N VAL A 22 -14.61 -11.52 -2.52
CA VAL A 22 -15.71 -12.31 -3.12
C VAL A 22 -17.01 -12.18 -2.34
N TYR A 23 -16.97 -12.33 -1.02
CA TYR A 23 -18.18 -12.52 -0.22
C TYR A 23 -19.07 -11.26 -0.14
N PRO A 24 -18.53 -10.04 0.04
CA PRO A 24 -19.32 -8.82 -0.05
C PRO A 24 -19.94 -8.59 -1.44
N LEU A 25 -19.21 -8.88 -2.53
CA LEU A 25 -19.74 -8.76 -3.90
C LEU A 25 -20.90 -9.72 -4.13
N TRP A 26 -20.81 -10.93 -3.59
CA TRP A 26 -21.93 -11.87 -3.63
C TRP A 26 -23.15 -11.34 -2.85
N GLY A 27 -22.91 -10.69 -1.71
CA GLY A 27 -23.94 -9.97 -0.97
C GLY A 27 -24.64 -8.90 -1.81
N VAL A 28 -23.89 -8.13 -2.58
CA VAL A 28 -24.46 -7.13 -3.50
C VAL A 28 -25.33 -7.80 -4.56
N ALA A 29 -24.88 -8.90 -5.16
CA ALA A 29 -25.66 -9.61 -6.18
C ALA A 29 -26.98 -10.20 -5.64
N ARG A 30 -27.02 -10.54 -4.34
CA ARG A 30 -28.22 -11.06 -3.66
C ARG A 30 -29.08 -9.99 -3.01
N GLY A 31 -28.59 -8.74 -2.91
CA GLY A 31 -29.24 -7.71 -2.10
C GLY A 31 -29.20 -7.98 -0.59
N ASP A 32 -28.24 -8.78 -0.12
CA ASP A 32 -28.12 -9.15 1.30
C ASP A 32 -27.25 -8.14 2.07
N ALA A 33 -27.89 -7.36 2.94
CA ALA A 33 -27.24 -6.34 3.75
C ALA A 33 -26.19 -6.87 4.73
N ARG A 34 -26.38 -8.09 5.27
CA ARG A 34 -25.43 -8.70 6.23
C ARG A 34 -24.17 -9.15 5.52
N MET A 35 -24.33 -9.75 4.33
CA MET A 35 -23.19 -10.12 3.50
C MET A 35 -22.38 -8.89 3.07
N MET A 36 -23.04 -7.79 2.68
CA MET A 36 -22.35 -6.53 2.39
C MET A 36 -21.61 -5.96 3.60
N ALA A 37 -22.23 -5.98 4.79
CA ALA A 37 -21.64 -5.47 6.03
C ALA A 37 -20.39 -6.25 6.48
N SER A 38 -20.24 -7.52 6.09
CA SER A 38 -19.04 -8.32 6.39
C SER A 38 -17.75 -7.73 5.81
N ALA A 39 -17.83 -6.90 4.76
CA ALA A 39 -16.67 -6.22 4.17
C ALA A 39 -15.88 -5.42 5.22
N GLY A 40 -16.57 -4.74 6.15
CA GLY A 40 -15.91 -3.98 7.20
C GLY A 40 -15.15 -4.88 8.18
N VAL A 41 -15.72 -6.05 8.53
CA VAL A 41 -15.06 -7.03 9.41
C VAL A 41 -13.82 -7.61 8.74
N PHE A 42 -13.92 -7.99 7.46
CA PHE A 42 -12.76 -8.51 6.74
C PHE A 42 -11.67 -7.43 6.54
N ALA A 43 -12.03 -6.15 6.35
CA ALA A 43 -11.05 -5.07 6.30
C ALA A 43 -10.26 -4.92 7.62
N TRP A 44 -10.94 -5.02 8.77
CA TRP A 44 -10.29 -5.05 10.09
C TRP A 44 -9.37 -6.26 10.24
N LEU A 45 -9.86 -7.46 9.93
CA LEU A 45 -9.09 -8.69 10.05
C LEU A 45 -7.84 -8.67 9.15
N LEU A 46 -7.99 -8.18 7.92
CA LEU A 46 -6.89 -8.01 6.97
C LEU A 46 -5.80 -7.11 7.55
N PHE A 47 -6.18 -5.91 8.02
CA PHE A 47 -5.24 -4.96 8.61
C PHE A 47 -4.53 -5.55 9.84
N ILE A 48 -5.27 -6.19 10.75
CA ILE A 48 -4.70 -6.79 11.97
C ILE A 48 -3.70 -7.89 11.62
N CYS A 49 -4.02 -8.76 10.65
CA CYS A 49 -3.12 -9.84 10.26
C CYS A 49 -1.83 -9.30 9.62
N VAL A 50 -1.95 -8.35 8.69
CA VAL A 50 -0.79 -7.74 8.01
C VAL A 50 0.05 -6.92 8.99
N ALA A 51 -0.58 -6.11 9.85
CA ALA A 51 0.12 -5.36 10.89
C ALA A 51 0.83 -6.29 11.88
N GLY A 52 0.17 -7.36 12.32
CA GLY A 52 0.78 -8.37 13.17
C GLY A 52 2.02 -9.01 12.51
N ALA A 53 1.93 -9.39 11.24
CA ALA A 53 3.08 -9.90 10.50
C ALA A 53 4.20 -8.86 10.40
N PHE A 54 3.89 -7.61 10.06
CA PHE A 54 4.88 -6.53 10.00
C PHE A 54 5.57 -6.30 11.35
N PHE A 55 4.84 -6.29 12.46
CA PHE A 55 5.44 -6.16 13.80
C PHE A 55 6.34 -7.35 14.16
N VAL A 56 5.97 -8.57 13.76
CA VAL A 56 6.85 -9.73 13.92
C VAL A 56 8.16 -9.55 13.13
N LEU A 57 8.09 -8.98 11.92
CA LEU A 57 9.28 -8.71 11.12
C LEU A 57 10.15 -7.62 11.75
N VAL A 58 9.56 -6.51 12.19
CA VAL A 58 10.26 -5.45 12.94
C VAL A 58 10.96 -6.05 14.16
N HIS A 59 10.25 -6.89 14.92
CA HIS A 59 10.84 -7.55 16.08
C HIS A 59 12.05 -8.41 15.68
N ALA A 60 11.96 -9.18 14.58
CA ALA A 60 13.07 -10.00 14.08
C ALA A 60 14.32 -9.15 13.75
N PHE A 61 14.14 -7.97 13.14
CA PHE A 61 15.25 -7.02 12.92
C PHE A 61 15.79 -6.44 14.24
N VAL A 62 14.92 -6.02 15.17
CA VAL A 62 15.33 -5.40 16.43
C VAL A 62 16.10 -6.37 17.34
N VAL A 63 15.81 -7.67 17.28
CA VAL A 63 16.56 -8.69 18.04
C VAL A 63 17.67 -9.35 17.23
N ASN A 64 17.88 -8.92 15.98
CA ASN A 64 18.86 -9.52 15.05
C ASN A 64 18.68 -11.04 14.90
N ASP A 65 17.46 -11.49 14.61
CA ASP A 65 17.19 -12.90 14.34
C ASP A 65 17.75 -13.31 12.96
N PHE A 66 19.05 -13.60 12.92
CA PHE A 66 19.79 -14.00 11.70
C PHE A 66 19.37 -15.36 11.14
N THR A 67 18.46 -16.08 11.80
CA THR A 67 17.86 -17.28 11.23
C THR A 67 16.81 -16.95 10.15
N VAL A 68 16.41 -15.68 10.03
CA VAL A 68 15.63 -15.14 8.91
C VAL A 68 16.57 -14.59 7.84
N ALA A 69 16.45 -15.10 6.61
CA ALA A 69 17.30 -14.72 5.48
C ALA A 69 17.32 -13.21 5.25
N TYR A 70 16.14 -12.58 5.35
CA TYR A 70 15.99 -11.15 5.13
C TYR A 70 16.71 -10.31 6.20
N VAL A 71 16.63 -10.70 7.47
CA VAL A 71 17.33 -10.02 8.58
C VAL A 71 18.85 -10.21 8.44
N ALA A 72 19.30 -11.43 8.20
CA ALA A 72 20.72 -11.74 8.01
C ALA A 72 21.34 -11.02 6.80
N GLY A 73 20.54 -10.69 5.79
CA GLY A 73 20.99 -9.97 4.60
C GLY A 73 21.10 -8.45 4.76
N ASN A 74 20.47 -7.86 5.78
CA ASN A 74 20.24 -6.40 5.84
C ASN A 74 20.42 -5.80 7.24
N SER A 75 21.04 -6.52 8.18
CA SER A 75 21.21 -6.05 9.56
C SER A 75 22.35 -6.75 10.28
N ASN A 76 22.96 -6.07 11.25
CA ASN A 76 24.00 -6.60 12.13
C ASN A 76 23.87 -6.05 13.56
N THR A 77 24.60 -6.61 14.53
CA THR A 77 24.50 -6.19 15.94
C THR A 77 25.01 -4.79 16.23
N GLN A 78 25.88 -4.23 15.40
CA GLN A 78 26.42 -2.87 15.57
C GLN A 78 25.52 -1.80 14.95
N LEU A 79 24.56 -2.19 14.11
CA LEU A 79 23.63 -1.26 13.47
C LEU A 79 22.71 -0.64 14.52
N PRO A 80 22.63 0.71 14.60
CA PRO A 80 21.73 1.38 15.53
C PRO A 80 20.28 0.93 15.39
N VAL A 81 19.56 0.85 16.50
CA VAL A 81 18.23 0.22 16.54
C VAL A 81 17.21 0.86 15.60
N TRP A 82 17.27 2.18 15.39
CA TRP A 82 16.37 2.88 14.46
C TRP A 82 16.62 2.47 13.01
N TYR A 83 17.87 2.21 12.62
CA TYR A 83 18.19 1.67 11.30
C TYR A 83 17.86 0.19 11.18
N ARG A 84 17.89 -0.58 12.28
CA ARG A 84 17.35 -1.94 12.30
C ARG A 84 15.84 -1.96 12.06
N VAL A 85 15.10 -1.04 12.68
CA VAL A 85 13.67 -0.87 12.38
C VAL A 85 13.48 -0.48 10.91
N ALA A 86 14.21 0.51 10.42
CA ALA A 86 14.10 0.98 9.05
C ALA A 86 14.50 -0.07 8.00
N ALA A 87 15.45 -0.95 8.33
CA ALA A 87 15.85 -2.07 7.49
C ALA A 87 14.68 -3.04 7.20
N THR A 88 13.61 -3.02 8.02
CA THR A 88 12.37 -3.75 7.76
C THR A 88 11.72 -3.41 6.41
N TRP A 89 11.99 -2.23 5.85
CA TRP A 89 11.57 -1.82 4.51
C TRP A 89 12.74 -1.30 3.67
N GLY A 90 13.97 -1.69 4.02
CA GLY A 90 15.19 -1.27 3.32
C GLY A 90 15.49 -2.10 2.07
N ALA A 91 14.75 -3.18 1.84
CA ALA A 91 14.90 -4.05 0.68
C ALA A 91 13.56 -4.64 0.23
N HIS A 92 13.59 -5.38 -0.88
CA HIS A 92 12.42 -5.75 -1.65
C HIS A 92 11.29 -6.42 -0.86
N GLU A 93 11.59 -7.46 -0.08
CA GLU A 93 10.60 -8.25 0.67
C GLU A 93 9.88 -7.41 1.73
N GLY A 94 10.66 -6.60 2.44
CA GLY A 94 10.18 -5.71 3.48
C GLY A 94 9.35 -4.54 2.95
N SER A 95 9.82 -3.92 1.86
CA SER A 95 9.10 -2.84 1.18
C SER A 95 7.73 -3.28 0.66
N LEU A 96 7.62 -4.51 0.14
CA LEU A 96 6.34 -5.09 -0.26
C LEU A 96 5.42 -5.34 0.93
N LEU A 97 5.95 -5.78 2.07
CA LEU A 97 5.12 -5.94 3.27
C LEU A 97 4.63 -4.58 3.81
N LEU A 98 5.50 -3.55 3.80
CA LEU A 98 5.10 -2.18 4.12
C LEU A 98 4.03 -1.67 3.16
N TRP A 99 4.18 -1.92 1.86
CA TRP A 99 3.18 -1.57 0.84
C TRP A 99 1.80 -2.14 1.17
N VAL A 100 1.73 -3.44 1.46
CA VAL A 100 0.46 -4.11 1.81
C VAL A 100 -0.07 -3.63 3.16
N LEU A 101 0.80 -3.32 4.13
CA LEU A 101 0.39 -2.73 5.40
C LEU A 101 -0.35 -1.41 5.17
N LEU A 102 0.24 -0.49 4.41
CA LEU A 102 -0.36 0.81 4.12
C LEU A 102 -1.64 0.66 3.27
N MET A 103 -1.66 -0.25 2.30
CA MET A 103 -2.84 -0.54 1.48
C MET A 103 -3.99 -1.12 2.30
N SER A 104 -3.70 -2.03 3.24
CA SER A 104 -4.70 -2.55 4.18
C SER A 104 -5.17 -1.46 5.16
N GLY A 105 -4.30 -0.51 5.52
CA GLY A 105 -4.65 0.69 6.29
C GLY A 105 -5.65 1.58 5.55
N TRP A 106 -5.42 1.86 4.26
CA TRP A 106 -6.40 2.56 3.42
C TRP A 106 -7.72 1.80 3.28
N THR A 107 -7.66 0.47 3.13
CA THR A 107 -8.85 -0.40 3.07
C THR A 107 -9.68 -0.27 4.35
N LEU A 108 -9.01 -0.32 5.51
CA LEU A 108 -9.64 -0.12 6.81
C LEU A 108 -10.20 1.30 6.95
N ALA A 109 -9.45 2.33 6.53
CA ALA A 109 -9.91 3.71 6.58
C ALA A 109 -11.21 3.89 5.76
N VAL A 110 -11.29 3.33 4.56
CA VAL A 110 -12.52 3.36 3.75
C VAL A 110 -13.67 2.68 4.50
N ALA A 111 -13.45 1.51 5.10
CA ALA A 111 -14.47 0.79 5.85
C ALA A 111 -15.02 1.58 7.05
N VAL A 112 -14.17 2.37 7.72
CA VAL A 112 -14.55 3.15 8.91
C VAL A 112 -15.21 4.48 8.55
N PHE A 113 -14.66 5.21 7.57
CA PHE A 113 -15.02 6.60 7.29
C PHE A 113 -16.07 6.78 6.18
N SER A 114 -16.42 5.72 5.44
CA SER A 114 -17.37 5.81 4.30
C SER A 114 -18.83 5.51 4.67
N ARG A 115 -19.25 5.78 5.92
CA ARG A 115 -20.62 5.47 6.42
C ARG A 115 -21.76 6.20 5.70
N GLN A 116 -21.45 7.31 5.04
CA GLN A 116 -22.42 8.11 4.26
C GLN A 116 -22.61 7.58 2.83
N VAL A 117 -21.80 6.62 2.41
CA VAL A 117 -21.84 6.01 1.08
C VAL A 117 -22.81 4.83 1.10
N PRO A 118 -23.63 4.62 0.05
CA PRO A 118 -24.48 3.42 -0.06
C PRO A 118 -23.70 2.12 0.16
N ALA A 119 -24.28 1.22 0.96
CA ALA A 119 -23.60 0.00 1.42
C ALA A 119 -23.13 -0.91 0.28
N ASP A 120 -23.87 -0.93 -0.83
CA ASP A 120 -23.53 -1.70 -2.02
C ASP A 120 -22.31 -1.12 -2.78
N ILE A 121 -22.13 0.20 -2.75
CA ILE A 121 -20.93 0.85 -3.29
C ILE A 121 -19.73 0.56 -2.37
N VAL A 122 -19.88 0.73 -1.05
CA VAL A 122 -18.80 0.44 -0.09
C VAL A 122 -18.34 -1.01 -0.18
N ALA A 123 -19.29 -1.97 -0.27
CA ALA A 123 -18.98 -3.38 -0.44
C ALA A 123 -18.17 -3.65 -1.71
N ARG A 124 -18.52 -3.01 -2.83
CA ARG A 124 -17.75 -3.12 -4.09
C ARG A 124 -16.35 -2.52 -3.98
N VAL A 125 -16.22 -1.34 -3.38
CA VAL A 125 -14.93 -0.66 -3.20
C VAL A 125 -14.00 -1.52 -2.35
N LEU A 126 -14.45 -1.95 -1.17
CA LEU A 126 -13.65 -2.77 -0.27
C LEU A 126 -13.29 -4.12 -0.88
N ALA A 127 -14.19 -4.72 -1.68
CA ALA A 127 -13.89 -5.95 -2.40
C ALA A 127 -12.80 -5.76 -3.47
N VAL A 128 -12.84 -4.65 -4.21
CA VAL A 128 -11.77 -4.31 -5.18
C VAL A 128 -10.44 -4.10 -4.49
N MET A 129 -10.42 -3.35 -3.37
CA MET A 129 -9.20 -3.21 -2.57
C MET A 129 -8.71 -4.56 -2.03
N GLY A 130 -9.63 -5.43 -1.60
CA GLY A 130 -9.33 -6.82 -1.24
C GLY A 130 -8.66 -7.62 -2.36
N MET A 131 -9.12 -7.45 -3.62
CA MET A 131 -8.52 -8.12 -4.79
C MET A 131 -7.07 -7.67 -5.02
N VAL A 132 -6.82 -6.37 -4.89
CA VAL A 132 -5.46 -5.83 -5.02
C VAL A 132 -4.58 -6.34 -3.88
N CYS A 133 -5.05 -6.29 -2.63
CA CYS A 133 -4.33 -6.86 -1.48
C CYS A 133 -4.05 -8.35 -1.65
N ALA A 134 -5.00 -9.13 -2.16
CA ALA A 134 -4.81 -10.56 -2.41
C ALA A 134 -3.70 -10.82 -3.45
N GLY A 135 -3.64 -10.02 -4.51
CA GLY A 135 -2.57 -10.11 -5.52
C GLY A 135 -1.18 -9.88 -4.92
N PHE A 136 -1.01 -8.82 -4.13
CA PHE A 136 0.27 -8.53 -3.47
C PHE A 136 0.62 -9.55 -2.39
N LEU A 137 -0.36 -10.00 -1.59
CA LEU A 137 -0.13 -11.03 -0.58
C LEU A 137 0.26 -12.37 -1.21
N ALA A 138 -0.35 -12.74 -2.33
CA ALA A 138 0.06 -13.92 -3.10
C ALA A 138 1.51 -13.77 -3.60
N PHE A 139 1.86 -12.62 -4.17
CA PHE A 139 3.24 -12.35 -4.58
C PHE A 139 4.23 -12.47 -3.40
N ILE A 140 3.94 -11.84 -2.26
CA ILE A 140 4.78 -11.96 -1.05
C ILE A 140 4.95 -13.42 -0.63
N LEU A 141 3.87 -14.20 -0.58
CA LEU A 141 3.92 -15.59 -0.10
C LEU A 141 4.66 -16.54 -1.05
N PHE A 142 4.53 -16.33 -2.37
CA PHE A 142 5.07 -17.26 -3.37
C PHE A 142 6.41 -16.85 -3.96
N THR A 143 6.76 -15.55 -3.96
CA THR A 143 7.97 -15.05 -4.61
C THR A 143 8.89 -14.27 -3.68
N SER A 144 8.36 -13.46 -2.76
CA SER A 144 9.14 -12.48 -1.98
C SER A 144 8.90 -12.60 -0.48
N GLY A 145 9.04 -13.81 0.07
CA GLY A 145 8.68 -14.12 1.45
C GLY A 145 9.64 -13.52 2.50
N PRO A 146 9.21 -12.54 3.33
CA PRO A 146 10.10 -11.85 4.27
C PRO A 146 10.53 -12.72 5.47
N PHE A 147 9.88 -13.87 5.67
CA PHE A 147 10.13 -14.80 6.77
C PHE A 147 10.90 -16.06 6.35
N ALA A 148 11.50 -16.06 5.15
CA ALA A 148 12.29 -17.18 4.67
C ALA A 148 13.38 -17.56 5.68
N ARG A 149 13.44 -18.86 6.04
CA ARG A 149 14.34 -19.39 7.08
C ARG A 149 15.60 -19.96 6.45
N THR A 150 16.74 -19.77 7.11
CA THR A 150 18.04 -20.34 6.68
C THR A 150 18.49 -21.52 7.56
N LEU A 151 17.58 -22.11 8.35
CA LEU A 151 17.92 -23.18 9.28
C LEU A 151 18.36 -24.48 8.56
N PRO A 152 19.39 -25.18 9.06
CA PRO A 152 20.24 -24.83 10.22
C PRO A 152 21.41 -23.90 9.87
N ALA A 153 21.64 -23.59 8.60
CA ALA A 153 22.76 -22.80 8.09
C ALA A 153 22.50 -21.28 8.14
N PHE A 154 22.51 -20.70 9.35
CA PHE A 154 22.42 -19.25 9.56
C PHE A 154 23.77 -18.67 10.02
N PRO A 155 24.10 -17.42 9.67
CA PRO A 155 25.36 -16.81 10.08
C PRO A 155 25.32 -16.36 11.55
N VAL A 156 26.49 -16.28 12.17
CA VAL A 156 26.64 -15.74 13.54
C VAL A 156 26.38 -14.22 13.57
N GLU A 157 26.71 -13.54 12.47
CA GLU A 157 26.53 -12.10 12.29
C GLU A 157 25.92 -11.84 10.91
N GLY A 158 24.99 -10.89 10.82
CA GLY A 158 24.38 -10.52 9.56
C GLY A 158 25.23 -9.55 8.74
N ARG A 159 24.79 -9.28 7.51
CA ARG A 159 25.37 -8.27 6.63
C ARG A 159 24.94 -6.88 7.06
N ASP A 160 25.57 -5.85 6.54
CA ASP A 160 25.15 -4.48 6.84
C ASP A 160 23.92 -4.07 6.02
N LEU A 161 23.16 -3.11 6.55
CA LEU A 161 22.24 -2.34 5.73
C LEU A 161 23.08 -1.53 4.73
N ASN A 162 22.61 -1.41 3.48
CA ASN A 162 23.29 -0.61 2.47
C ASN A 162 23.67 0.77 3.07
N PRO A 163 24.95 1.18 3.05
CA PRO A 163 25.40 2.42 3.69
C PRO A 163 24.59 3.65 3.28
N LEU A 164 24.15 3.74 2.02
CA LEU A 164 23.32 4.85 1.52
C LEU A 164 21.92 4.91 2.17
N LEU A 165 21.48 3.81 2.76
CA LEU A 165 20.19 3.69 3.43
C LEU A 165 20.30 3.92 4.94
N GLN A 166 21.50 4.09 5.49
CA GLN A 166 21.72 4.44 6.90
C GLN A 166 21.52 5.95 7.13
N ASP A 167 20.43 6.48 6.62
CA ASP A 167 20.08 7.90 6.65
C ASP A 167 18.62 8.08 7.15
N PRO A 168 18.29 9.17 7.88
CA PRO A 168 16.91 9.46 8.29
C PRO A 168 15.90 9.49 7.12
N GLY A 169 16.34 9.78 5.90
CA GLY A 169 15.59 9.68 4.66
C GLY A 169 14.91 8.32 4.50
N LEU A 170 15.62 7.20 4.73
CA LEU A 170 15.03 5.86 4.68
C LEU A 170 13.86 5.70 5.67
N ILE A 171 13.93 6.34 6.83
CA ILE A 171 12.92 6.19 7.89
C ILE A 171 11.60 6.83 7.47
N PHE A 172 11.67 7.99 6.82
CA PHE A 172 10.48 8.82 6.58
C PHE A 172 9.99 8.80 5.13
N HIS A 173 10.89 8.71 4.15
CA HIS A 173 10.53 8.84 2.74
C HIS A 173 9.67 7.66 2.21
N PRO A 174 10.10 6.38 2.31
CA PRO A 174 9.32 5.27 1.77
C PRO A 174 7.90 5.17 2.35
N PRO A 175 7.66 5.32 3.68
CA PRO A 175 6.30 5.32 4.21
C PRO A 175 5.41 6.44 3.64
N LEU A 176 5.92 7.66 3.48
CA LEU A 176 5.16 8.77 2.91
C LEU A 176 4.87 8.57 1.42
N LEU A 177 5.89 8.14 0.66
CA LEU A 177 5.75 7.86 -0.77
C LEU A 177 4.71 6.76 -1.01
N TYR A 178 4.83 5.64 -0.29
CA TYR A 178 3.90 4.51 -0.40
C TYR A 178 2.50 4.88 0.07
N MET A 179 2.35 5.67 1.14
CA MET A 179 1.04 6.19 1.56
C MET A 179 0.34 6.93 0.41
N GLY A 180 1.08 7.67 -0.41
CA GLY A 180 0.57 8.31 -1.61
C GLY A 180 0.21 7.31 -2.72
N TYR A 181 1.15 6.44 -3.09
CA TYR A 181 0.95 5.44 -4.14
C TYR A 181 -0.23 4.51 -3.87
N VAL A 182 -0.24 3.84 -2.71
CA VAL A 182 -1.33 2.93 -2.34
C VAL A 182 -2.62 3.70 -2.03
N GLY A 183 -2.55 4.98 -1.70
CA GLY A 183 -3.73 5.83 -1.53
C GLY A 183 -4.55 5.98 -2.81
N PHE A 184 -3.90 6.05 -3.99
CA PHE A 184 -4.60 6.08 -5.28
C PHE A 184 -5.39 4.80 -5.57
N SER A 185 -5.10 3.69 -4.89
CA SER A 185 -5.91 2.46 -4.97
C SER A 185 -7.37 2.68 -4.55
N VAL A 186 -7.63 3.65 -3.65
CA VAL A 186 -8.99 4.00 -3.22
C VAL A 186 -9.77 4.62 -4.38
N ALA A 187 -9.17 5.61 -5.07
CA ALA A 187 -9.78 6.24 -6.23
C ALA A 187 -10.04 5.23 -7.35
N PHE A 188 -9.05 4.35 -7.61
CA PHE A 188 -9.20 3.21 -8.50
C PHE A 188 -10.37 2.31 -8.10
N ALA A 189 -10.45 1.89 -6.83
CA ALA A 189 -11.49 1.00 -6.34
C ALA A 189 -12.89 1.61 -6.45
N PHE A 190 -13.04 2.91 -6.18
CA PHE A 190 -14.29 3.63 -6.46
C PHE A 190 -14.62 3.64 -7.95
N ALA A 191 -13.65 3.84 -8.85
CA ALA A 191 -13.90 3.84 -10.29
C ALA A 191 -14.35 2.47 -10.79
N ILE A 192 -13.70 1.38 -10.34
CA ILE A 192 -14.11 0.01 -10.64
C ILE A 192 -15.49 -0.29 -10.05
N ALA A 193 -15.78 0.13 -8.81
CA ALA A 193 -17.10 -0.04 -8.21
C ALA A 193 -18.21 0.68 -8.99
N ALA A 194 -17.92 1.87 -9.51
CA ALA A 194 -18.84 2.63 -10.36
C ALA A 194 -19.13 1.89 -11.68
N LEU A 195 -18.08 1.36 -12.34
CA LEU A 195 -18.22 0.53 -13.53
C LEU A 195 -19.02 -0.76 -13.26
N LEU A 196 -18.74 -1.46 -12.17
CA LEU A 196 -19.45 -2.68 -11.77
C LEU A 196 -20.92 -2.45 -11.41
N SER A 197 -21.29 -1.24 -10.96
CA SER A 197 -22.67 -0.88 -10.63
C SER A 197 -23.42 -0.23 -11.79
N GLY A 198 -22.74 0.15 -12.87
CA GLY A 198 -23.31 0.93 -13.98
C GLY A 198 -23.73 2.37 -13.60
N ARG A 199 -23.43 2.83 -12.38
CA ARG A 199 -23.81 4.16 -11.89
C ARG A 199 -22.60 5.09 -11.91
N LEU A 200 -22.54 5.92 -12.95
CA LEU A 200 -21.56 7.01 -13.09
C LEU A 200 -22.21 8.34 -12.69
N ASP A 201 -22.66 8.41 -11.44
CA ASP A 201 -23.28 9.61 -10.88
C ASP A 201 -22.25 10.51 -10.19
N SER A 202 -22.64 11.76 -9.91
CA SER A 202 -21.80 12.72 -9.18
C SER A 202 -21.56 12.33 -7.73
N ALA A 203 -22.33 11.37 -7.19
CA ALA A 203 -22.13 10.85 -5.85
C ALA A 203 -20.78 10.13 -5.74
N PHE A 204 -20.42 9.30 -6.73
CA PHE A 204 -19.10 8.66 -6.82
C PHE A 204 -17.96 9.68 -6.73
N THR A 205 -18.03 10.79 -7.48
CA THR A 205 -16.94 11.77 -7.53
C THR A 205 -16.80 12.53 -6.21
N ARG A 206 -17.91 12.86 -5.56
CA ARG A 206 -17.91 13.49 -4.23
C ARG A 206 -17.24 12.60 -3.19
N PHE A 207 -17.46 11.29 -3.25
CA PHE A 207 -16.86 10.36 -2.30
C PHE A 207 -15.39 10.07 -2.59
N ALA A 208 -14.98 9.97 -3.86
CA ALA A 208 -13.59 9.69 -4.22
C ALA A 208 -12.65 10.89 -3.98
N ARG A 209 -13.12 12.13 -4.16
CA ARG A 209 -12.31 13.35 -4.08
C ARG A 209 -11.47 13.51 -2.80
N PRO A 210 -12.01 13.37 -1.57
CA PRO A 210 -11.19 13.51 -0.35
C PRO A 210 -10.08 12.44 -0.26
N TRP A 211 -10.34 11.21 -0.71
CA TRP A 211 -9.34 10.14 -0.73
C TRP A 211 -8.23 10.43 -1.74
N THR A 212 -8.60 10.85 -2.95
CA THR A 212 -7.63 11.26 -3.98
C THR A 212 -6.76 12.42 -3.50
N LEU A 213 -7.35 13.40 -2.81
CA LEU A 213 -6.60 14.54 -2.27
C LEU A 213 -5.61 14.09 -1.20
N ALA A 214 -6.03 13.22 -0.28
CA ALA A 214 -5.15 12.70 0.75
C ALA A 214 -3.97 11.91 0.15
N ALA A 215 -4.24 11.02 -0.81
CA ALA A 215 -3.19 10.30 -1.55
C ALA A 215 -2.23 11.25 -2.26
N TRP A 216 -2.75 12.27 -2.93
CA TRP A 216 -1.95 13.27 -3.63
C TRP A 216 -1.06 14.09 -2.68
N VAL A 217 -1.57 14.46 -1.49
CA VAL A 217 -0.79 15.18 -0.47
C VAL A 217 0.36 14.30 0.03
N PHE A 218 0.10 13.04 0.39
CA PHE A 218 1.15 12.11 0.82
C PHE A 218 2.20 11.90 -0.27
N LEU A 219 1.77 11.71 -1.53
CA LEU A 219 2.68 11.58 -2.66
C LEU A 219 3.55 12.84 -2.83
N THR A 220 2.96 14.03 -2.72
CA THR A 220 3.69 15.30 -2.81
C THR A 220 4.75 15.40 -1.71
N LEU A 221 4.41 15.07 -0.47
CA LEU A 221 5.36 15.04 0.65
C LEU A 221 6.46 14.00 0.44
N GLY A 222 6.10 12.81 -0.04
CA GLY A 222 7.03 11.73 -0.36
C GLY A 222 8.05 12.18 -1.41
N ILE A 223 7.60 12.82 -2.49
CA ILE A 223 8.46 13.34 -3.56
C ILE A 223 9.37 14.47 -3.06
N VAL A 224 8.85 15.43 -2.30
CA VAL A 224 9.66 16.52 -1.73
C VAL A 224 10.76 15.98 -0.81
N LEU A 225 10.42 15.02 0.05
CA LEU A 225 11.40 14.41 0.95
C LEU A 225 12.41 13.53 0.19
N GLY A 226 11.93 12.78 -0.79
CA GLY A 226 12.77 11.90 -1.62
C GLY A 226 13.78 12.69 -2.45
N SER A 227 13.33 13.78 -3.07
CA SER A 227 14.22 14.66 -3.82
C SER A 227 15.29 15.33 -2.96
N ALA A 228 14.94 15.71 -1.73
CA ALA A 228 15.91 16.23 -0.78
C ALA A 228 16.97 15.18 -0.46
N TRP A 229 16.54 13.95 -0.15
CA TRP A 229 17.42 12.84 0.16
C TRP A 229 18.33 12.46 -1.01
N ALA A 230 17.78 12.24 -2.20
CA ALA A 230 18.53 11.93 -3.39
C ALA A 230 19.57 12.99 -3.74
N TYR A 231 19.24 14.27 -3.53
CA TYR A 231 20.16 15.37 -3.80
C TYR A 231 21.44 15.30 -2.96
N TYR A 232 21.34 15.12 -1.64
CA TYR A 232 22.54 15.10 -0.78
C TYR A 232 23.21 13.73 -0.69
N GLU A 233 22.47 12.63 -0.82
CA GLU A 233 23.02 11.28 -0.68
C GLU A 233 23.62 10.75 -1.99
N LEU A 234 22.92 10.95 -3.11
CA LEU A 234 23.31 10.42 -4.42
C LEU A 234 23.98 11.45 -5.32
N GLY A 235 23.85 12.75 -5.00
CA GLY A 235 24.59 13.81 -5.67
C GLY A 235 24.33 13.91 -7.17
N TRP A 236 23.08 13.69 -7.62
CA TRP A 236 22.66 13.70 -9.04
C TRP A 236 22.84 15.07 -9.75
N GLY A 237 23.76 15.93 -9.34
CA GLY A 237 24.08 17.19 -10.02
C GLY A 237 23.02 18.29 -9.87
N GLY A 238 21.92 18.03 -9.17
CA GLY A 238 20.82 18.97 -8.97
C GLY A 238 19.61 18.31 -8.32
N TRP A 239 18.68 19.13 -7.85
CA TRP A 239 17.33 18.67 -7.49
C TRP A 239 16.61 18.22 -8.76
N TRP A 240 15.93 17.07 -8.71
CA TRP A 240 15.11 16.61 -9.85
C TRP A 240 15.88 16.41 -11.14
N PHE A 241 17.10 15.88 -11.03
CA PHE A 241 17.87 15.48 -12.20
C PHE A 241 17.34 14.13 -12.73
N TRP A 242 18.17 13.35 -13.42
CA TRP A 242 17.75 12.08 -14.04
C TRP A 242 17.54 10.91 -13.05
N ASP A 243 17.15 11.16 -11.79
CA ASP A 243 16.86 10.10 -10.82
C ASP A 243 15.62 9.29 -11.28
N PRO A 244 15.76 7.99 -11.55
CA PRO A 244 14.65 7.14 -11.97
C PRO A 244 13.48 7.12 -10.97
N VAL A 245 13.75 7.22 -9.66
CA VAL A 245 12.74 7.16 -8.60
C VAL A 245 11.92 8.45 -8.55
N GLU A 246 12.57 9.61 -8.70
CA GLU A 246 11.88 10.90 -8.83
C GLU A 246 11.01 10.94 -10.08
N ASN A 247 11.52 10.46 -11.22
CA ASN A 247 10.77 10.44 -12.48
C ASN A 247 9.59 9.46 -12.45
N ALA A 248 9.79 8.28 -11.85
CA ALA A 248 8.75 7.26 -11.67
C ALA A 248 7.60 7.79 -10.79
N SER A 249 7.91 8.46 -9.67
CA SER A 249 6.92 9.06 -8.78
C SER A 249 6.20 10.28 -9.34
N PHE A 250 6.81 10.98 -10.29
CA PHE A 250 6.18 12.13 -10.94
C PHE A 250 5.00 11.76 -11.86
N MET A 251 5.07 10.61 -12.53
CA MET A 251 4.00 10.15 -13.44
C MET A 251 2.62 9.99 -12.75
N PRO A 252 2.49 9.22 -11.65
CA PRO A 252 1.23 9.14 -10.92
C PRO A 252 0.85 10.47 -10.27
N TRP A 253 1.80 11.34 -9.93
CA TRP A 253 1.50 12.68 -9.40
C TRP A 253 0.82 13.58 -10.45
N LEU A 254 1.28 13.56 -11.70
CA LEU A 254 0.63 14.27 -12.81
C LEU A 254 -0.77 13.73 -13.07
N ALA A 255 -0.91 12.41 -13.14
CA ALA A 255 -2.21 11.76 -13.32
C ALA A 255 -3.17 12.07 -12.15
N GLY A 256 -2.67 12.07 -10.91
CA GLY A 256 -3.41 12.44 -9.72
C GLY A 256 -3.84 13.91 -9.70
N THR A 257 -2.96 14.81 -10.14
CA THR A 257 -3.29 16.23 -10.30
C THR A 257 -4.41 16.42 -11.32
N ALA A 258 -4.31 15.79 -12.49
CA ALA A 258 -5.36 15.81 -13.50
C ALA A 258 -6.67 15.21 -12.97
N LEU A 259 -6.58 14.12 -12.21
CA LEU A 259 -7.72 13.45 -11.59
C LEU A 259 -8.45 14.37 -10.60
N LEU A 260 -7.74 15.11 -9.75
CA LEU A 260 -8.35 16.07 -8.82
C LEU A 260 -9.17 17.15 -9.53
N HIS A 261 -8.66 17.67 -10.65
CA HIS A 261 -9.39 18.62 -11.48
C HIS A 261 -10.60 17.96 -12.16
N SER A 262 -10.41 16.75 -12.70
CA SER A 262 -11.49 15.99 -13.35
C SER A 262 -12.63 15.67 -12.37
N LEU A 263 -12.30 15.29 -11.13
CA LEU A 263 -13.27 15.04 -10.06
C LEU A 263 -14.07 16.30 -9.71
N ALA A 264 -13.40 17.46 -9.59
CA ALA A 264 -14.06 18.73 -9.28
C ALA A 264 -15.04 19.16 -10.39
N VAL A 265 -14.64 19.04 -11.67
CA VAL A 265 -15.52 19.38 -12.79
C VAL A 265 -16.68 18.40 -12.92
N THR A 266 -16.44 17.11 -12.71
CA THR A 266 -17.49 16.09 -12.76
C THR A 266 -18.52 16.29 -11.65
N GLU A 267 -18.07 16.63 -10.44
CA GLU A 267 -18.96 16.92 -9.31
C GLU A 267 -19.84 18.14 -9.56
N GLN A 268 -19.27 19.23 -10.11
CA GLN A 268 -19.99 20.50 -10.28
C GLN A 268 -20.84 20.57 -11.56
N ARG A 269 -20.40 19.94 -12.65
CA ARG A 269 -20.98 20.12 -13.99
C ARG A 269 -21.43 18.84 -14.66
N ALA A 270 -21.27 17.69 -14.00
CA ALA A 270 -21.53 16.35 -14.55
C ALA A 270 -20.79 16.01 -15.88
N GLY A 271 -19.79 16.82 -16.27
CA GLY A 271 -18.90 16.58 -17.41
C GLY A 271 -17.74 15.66 -17.07
N PHE A 272 -16.88 15.31 -18.03
CA PHE A 272 -15.63 14.55 -17.83
C PHE A 272 -15.69 13.18 -17.13
N LYS A 273 -16.87 12.58 -16.94
CA LYS A 273 -17.02 11.26 -16.27
C LYS A 273 -16.06 10.18 -16.79
N ALA A 274 -15.96 10.02 -18.11
CA ALA A 274 -15.05 9.04 -18.72
C ALA A 274 -13.58 9.33 -18.40
N TRP A 275 -13.18 10.61 -18.40
CA TRP A 275 -11.83 11.02 -18.04
C TRP A 275 -11.54 10.80 -16.56
N THR A 276 -12.50 11.05 -15.67
CA THR A 276 -12.34 10.77 -14.24
C THR A 276 -12.10 9.27 -13.99
N LEU A 277 -12.85 8.39 -14.66
CA LEU A 277 -12.63 6.95 -14.57
C LEU A 277 -11.24 6.56 -15.11
N LEU A 278 -10.90 7.02 -16.32
CA LEU A 278 -9.62 6.73 -16.95
C LEU A 278 -8.47 7.18 -16.05
N LEU A 279 -8.50 8.42 -15.55
CA LEU A 279 -7.46 8.97 -14.68
C LEU A 279 -7.38 8.25 -13.33
N SER A 280 -8.51 7.79 -12.78
CA SER A 280 -8.50 6.98 -11.55
C SER A 280 -7.77 5.65 -11.76
N ILE A 281 -7.97 5.02 -12.92
CA ILE A 281 -7.31 3.76 -13.29
C ILE A 281 -5.84 4.00 -13.61
N CYS A 282 -5.53 5.01 -14.43
CA CYS A 282 -4.17 5.33 -14.83
C CYS A 282 -3.31 5.77 -13.63
N ALA A 283 -3.81 6.61 -12.72
CA ALA A 283 -3.04 7.07 -11.56
C ALA A 283 -2.55 5.91 -10.71
N PHE A 284 -3.44 4.95 -10.36
CA PHE A 284 -3.03 3.78 -9.60
C PHE A 284 -2.15 2.83 -10.43
N SER A 285 -2.43 2.64 -11.72
CA SER A 285 -1.61 1.79 -12.59
C SER A 285 -0.17 2.31 -12.71
N LEU A 286 0.01 3.64 -12.79
CA LEU A 286 1.33 4.27 -12.81
C LEU A 286 2.07 4.10 -11.48
N CYS A 287 1.35 4.05 -10.34
CA CYS A 287 1.96 3.73 -9.05
C CYS A 287 2.47 2.28 -8.97
N LEU A 288 1.98 1.36 -9.82
CA LEU A 288 2.44 -0.04 -9.86
C LEU A 288 3.66 -0.23 -10.78
N LEU A 289 3.87 0.69 -11.73
CA LEU A 289 4.95 0.64 -12.72
C LEU A 289 6.19 1.44 -12.28
N GLY A 290 6.02 2.32 -11.30
CA GLY A 290 7.05 3.22 -10.78
C GLY A 290 7.56 2.80 -9.42
#